data_AF-A0A559K943-F1
#
_entry.id   AF-A0A559K943-F1
#
_cell.length_a   1.000
_cell.length_b   1.000
_cell.length_c   1.000
_cell.angle_alpha   90.00
_cell.angle_beta   90.00
_cell.angle_gamma   90.00
#
_symmetry.space_group_name_H-M   'P 1'
#
loop_
_entity.id
_entity.type
_entity.pdbx_description
1 polymer ?
#
loop_
_entity_poly.entity_id
_entity_poly.type
_entity_poly.pdbx_seq_one_letter_code
_entity_poly.pdbx_strand_id
1 'polypeptide(L)'
;MSKMKDPDYRKQLASIFIKLAEKIEQDEQFAGWLFEGTCLIAEKSRKSKAGPGQSNEPVTAPMIPDVIAIFSKEGPDALRERLNGCELDTLREIVLANGWDPAKKVRKWKTKHKIVAYIVDTVSKQMSKGKAFLD
;
A
#
# COMPACT_ATOMS: atom_id res chain seq x y z
N MET A 1 -21.76 -22.91 -24.95
CA MET A 1 -20.44 -22.87 -25.63
C MET A 1 -19.65 -21.69 -25.11
N SER A 2 -18.47 -21.91 -24.51
CA SER A 2 -17.68 -20.84 -23.88
C SER A 2 -17.08 -19.90 -24.94
N LYS A 3 -17.47 -18.61 -24.91
CA LYS A 3 -17.01 -17.57 -25.85
C LYS A 3 -15.47 -17.36 -25.87
N MET A 4 -14.74 -17.91 -24.90
CA MET A 4 -13.28 -17.83 -24.80
C MET A 4 -12.50 -18.66 -25.84
N LYS A 5 -13.16 -19.60 -26.54
CA LYS A 5 -12.52 -20.40 -27.60
C LYS A 5 -12.63 -19.77 -28.99
N ASP A 6 -13.42 -18.70 -29.13
CA ASP A 6 -13.61 -18.04 -30.40
C ASP A 6 -12.38 -17.19 -30.76
N PRO A 7 -11.81 -17.35 -31.97
CA PRO A 7 -10.61 -16.62 -32.37
C PRO A 7 -10.87 -15.12 -32.56
N ASP A 8 -12.09 -14.72 -32.89
CA ASP A 8 -12.47 -13.32 -33.08
C ASP A 8 -12.55 -12.60 -31.73
N TYR A 9 -13.16 -13.27 -30.74
CA TYR A 9 -13.22 -12.76 -29.37
C TYR A 9 -11.82 -12.50 -28.77
N ARG A 10 -10.85 -13.37 -29.05
CA ARG A 10 -9.47 -13.20 -28.59
C ARG A 10 -8.79 -11.99 -29.23
N LYS A 11 -9.04 -11.75 -30.51
CA LYS A 11 -8.52 -10.57 -31.23
C LYS A 11 -9.14 -9.29 -30.68
N GLN A 12 -10.46 -9.29 -30.44
CA GLN A 12 -11.16 -8.15 -29.86
C GLN A 12 -10.63 -7.81 -28.45
N LEU A 13 -10.40 -8.83 -27.62
CA LEU A 13 -9.82 -8.66 -26.29
C LEU A 13 -8.41 -8.08 -26.37
N ALA A 14 -7.56 -8.60 -27.26
CA ALA A 14 -6.22 -8.06 -27.48
C ALA A 14 -6.25 -6.59 -27.94
N SER A 15 -7.16 -6.22 -28.85
CA SER A 15 -7.31 -4.83 -29.29
C SER A 15 -7.74 -3.89 -28.15
N ILE A 16 -8.56 -4.36 -27.22
CA ILE A 16 -8.94 -3.58 -26.02
C ILE A 16 -7.71 -3.31 -25.15
N PHE A 17 -6.89 -4.34 -24.89
CA PHE A 17 -5.68 -4.18 -24.07
C PHE A 17 -4.64 -3.28 -24.72
N ILE A 18 -4.48 -3.35 -26.04
CA ILE A 18 -3.57 -2.46 -26.77
C ILE A 18 -4.03 -1.00 -26.66
N LYS A 19 -5.32 -0.73 -26.87
CA LYS A 19 -5.87 0.63 -26.71
C LYS A 19 -5.79 1.13 -25.28
N LEU A 20 -5.92 0.23 -24.30
CA LEU A 20 -5.77 0.57 -22.90
C LEU A 20 -4.32 0.94 -22.58
N ALA A 21 -3.34 0.18 -23.08
CA ALA A 21 -1.91 0.46 -22.92
C ALA A 21 -1.54 1.82 -23.52
N GLU A 22 -1.98 2.09 -24.76
CA GLU A 22 -1.75 3.38 -25.42
C GLU A 22 -2.35 4.55 -24.62
N LYS A 23 -3.51 4.34 -24.00
CA LYS A 23 -4.16 5.36 -23.17
C LYS A 23 -3.44 5.62 -21.84
N ILE A 24 -2.81 4.59 -21.26
CA ILE A 24 -1.97 4.70 -20.07
C ILE A 24 -0.70 5.50 -20.38
N GLU A 25 -0.09 5.29 -21.56
CA GLU A 25 1.12 6.00 -21.97
C GLU A 25 0.86 7.50 -22.25
N GLN A 26 -0.33 7.84 -22.74
CA GLN A 26 -0.71 9.23 -23.04
C GLN A 26 -1.21 10.02 -21.82
N ASP A 27 -1.66 9.34 -20.76
CA ASP A 27 -2.35 9.97 -19.64
C ASP A 27 -1.89 9.36 -18.31
N GLU A 28 -0.89 10.00 -17.68
CA GLU A 28 -0.33 9.57 -16.39
C GLU A 28 -1.36 9.65 -15.25
N GLN A 29 -2.37 10.53 -15.35
CA GLN A 29 -3.43 10.63 -14.34
C GLN A 29 -4.42 9.47 -14.46
N PHE A 30 -4.75 9.09 -15.69
CA PHE A 30 -5.53 7.89 -15.99
C PHE A 30 -4.81 6.62 -15.54
N ALA A 31 -3.50 6.53 -15.76
CA ALA A 31 -2.67 5.44 -15.24
C ALA A 31 -2.78 5.34 -13.72
N GLY A 32 -2.57 6.45 -13.02
CA GLY A 32 -2.70 6.52 -11.56
C GLY A 32 -4.08 6.05 -11.07
N TRP A 33 -5.16 6.57 -11.65
CA TRP A 33 -6.53 6.17 -11.33
C TRP A 33 -6.81 4.68 -11.61
N LEU A 34 -6.31 4.16 -12.74
CA LEU A 34 -6.47 2.76 -13.11
C LEU A 34 -5.77 1.84 -12.11
N PHE A 35 -4.54 2.18 -11.69
CA PHE A 35 -3.79 1.40 -10.70
C PHE A 35 -4.40 1.52 -9.29
N GLU A 36 -4.89 2.69 -8.90
CA GLU A 36 -5.56 2.90 -7.62
C GLU A 36 -6.84 2.05 -7.50
N GLY A 37 -7.63 1.96 -8.58
CA GLY A 37 -8.83 1.11 -8.64
C GLY A 37 -8.54 -0.39 -8.76
N THR A 38 -7.40 -0.78 -9.35
CA THR A 38 -7.07 -2.20 -9.61
C THR A 38 -6.20 -2.85 -8.54
N CYS A 39 -5.48 -2.08 -7.72
CA CYS A 39 -4.70 -2.62 -6.58
C CYS A 39 -5.58 -3.37 -5.56
N LEU A 40 -6.82 -2.94 -5.35
CA LEU A 40 -7.77 -3.62 -4.45
C LEU A 40 -8.16 -5.05 -4.91
N ILE A 41 -7.90 -5.39 -6.17
CA ILE A 41 -8.26 -6.68 -6.77
C ILE A 41 -7.08 -7.67 -6.67
N ALA A 42 -5.84 -7.17 -6.64
CA ALA A 42 -4.63 -8.00 -6.54
C ALA A 42 -4.39 -8.56 -5.12
N GLU A 43 -4.76 -7.84 -4.06
CA GLU A 43 -4.62 -8.32 -2.68
C GLU A 43 -5.71 -9.32 -2.25
N LYS A 44 -6.77 -9.51 -3.04
CA LYS A 44 -7.93 -10.32 -2.63
C LYS A 44 -7.74 -11.84 -2.72
N SER A 45 -6.56 -12.33 -3.13
CA SER A 45 -6.30 -13.77 -3.30
C SER A 45 -5.52 -14.45 -2.16
N ARG A 46 -5.23 -13.79 -1.03
CA ARG A 46 -4.65 -14.49 0.13
C ARG A 46 -5.39 -14.20 1.44
N LYS A 47 -6.41 -15.03 1.65
CA LYS A 47 -6.81 -15.67 2.92
C LYS A 47 -7.79 -14.92 3.85
N SER A 48 -9.04 -15.37 3.67
CA SER A 48 -10.23 -15.38 4.52
C SER A 48 -10.03 -15.72 6.02
N LYS A 49 -10.73 -15.02 6.93
CA LYS A 49 -11.85 -15.54 7.79
C LYS A 49 -12.25 -14.58 8.94
N ALA A 50 -13.58 -14.51 9.17
CA ALA A 50 -14.37 -13.92 10.29
C ALA A 50 -14.49 -12.38 10.32
N GLY A 51 -15.64 -11.72 10.44
CA GLY A 51 -17.08 -12.05 10.58
C GLY A 51 -17.87 -10.72 10.49
N PRO A 52 -19.21 -10.72 10.43
CA PRO A 52 -19.99 -9.59 9.91
C PRO A 52 -20.36 -8.55 10.99
N GLY A 53 -20.25 -7.26 10.65
CA GLY A 53 -20.70 -6.14 11.48
C GLY A 53 -20.72 -4.81 10.72
N GLN A 54 -21.92 -4.41 10.30
CA GLN A 54 -22.40 -3.12 9.78
C GLN A 54 -21.67 -1.88 10.35
N SER A 55 -21.01 -1.07 9.51
CA SER A 55 -21.49 0.12 8.75
C SER A 55 -21.84 1.35 9.60
N ASN A 56 -20.98 2.39 9.55
CA ASN A 56 -21.30 3.74 9.07
C ASN A 56 -20.23 4.75 9.55
N GLU A 57 -19.47 5.30 8.60
CA GLU A 57 -19.23 6.74 8.38
C GLU A 57 -17.92 6.93 7.60
N PRO A 58 -17.90 7.80 6.56
CA PRO A 58 -16.70 8.18 5.85
C PRO A 58 -15.92 9.18 6.71
N VAL A 59 -15.24 8.68 7.74
CA VAL A 59 -14.13 9.45 8.32
C VAL A 59 -13.06 9.45 7.25
N THR A 60 -12.76 10.63 6.72
CA THR A 60 -11.59 10.91 5.89
C THR A 60 -10.42 10.16 6.49
N ALA A 61 -10.12 8.98 5.94
CA ALA A 61 -9.08 8.13 6.48
C ALA A 61 -7.81 8.98 6.37
N PRO A 62 -7.12 9.27 7.48
CA PRO A 62 -5.88 10.03 7.42
C PRO A 62 -5.01 9.28 6.42
N MET A 63 -4.64 9.94 5.33
CA MET A 63 -3.85 9.35 4.26
C MET A 63 -2.60 8.77 4.90
N ILE A 64 -2.60 7.46 5.17
CA ILE A 64 -1.55 6.79 5.91
C ILE A 64 -0.34 6.80 4.99
N PRO A 65 0.71 7.59 5.28
CA PRO A 65 1.83 7.71 4.37
C PRO A 65 2.52 6.36 4.24
N ASP A 66 2.75 5.93 2.99
CA ASP A 66 3.48 4.70 2.71
C ASP A 66 4.96 4.87 3.09
N VAL A 67 5.25 4.45 4.31
CA VAL A 67 6.56 4.55 4.96
C VAL A 67 7.65 3.79 4.21
N ILE A 68 7.31 2.73 3.47
CA ILE A 68 8.25 1.92 2.68
C ILE A 68 8.59 2.67 1.39
N ALA A 69 7.59 3.19 0.69
CA ALA A 69 7.80 3.97 -0.54
C ALA A 69 8.63 5.24 -0.27
N ILE A 70 8.36 5.97 0.82
CA ILE A 70 9.11 7.16 1.20
C ILE A 70 10.56 6.80 1.54
N PHE A 71 10.79 5.72 2.30
CA PHE A 71 12.14 5.26 2.62
C PHE A 71 12.95 4.88 1.38
N SER A 72 12.33 4.21 0.41
CA SER A 72 12.99 3.84 -0.85
C SER A 72 13.36 5.06 -1.71
N LYS A 73 12.51 6.09 -1.72
CA LYS A 73 12.66 7.24 -2.61
C LYS A 73 13.57 8.33 -2.05
N GLU A 74 13.42 8.64 -0.76
CA GLU A 74 14.04 9.79 -0.12
C GLU A 74 14.99 9.41 1.04
N GLY A 75 14.98 8.15 1.48
CA GLY A 75 15.88 7.63 2.51
C GLY A 75 15.39 7.80 3.96
N PRO A 76 16.24 7.40 4.93
CA PRO A 76 15.87 7.31 6.35
C PRO A 76 15.61 8.68 7.01
N ASP A 77 16.38 9.71 6.66
CA ASP A 77 16.27 11.04 7.25
C ASP A 77 14.98 11.75 6.82
N ALA A 78 14.65 11.71 5.53
CA ALA A 78 13.42 12.26 4.98
C ALA A 78 12.17 11.57 5.56
N LEU A 79 12.22 10.24 5.72
CA LEU A 79 11.17 9.49 6.41
C LEU A 79 10.98 10.01 7.84
N ARG A 80 12.07 10.26 8.55
CA ARG A 80 12.04 10.73 9.93
C ARG A 80 11.44 12.11 10.05
N GLU A 81 11.76 13.03 9.14
CA GLU A 81 11.16 14.37 9.08
C GLU A 81 9.66 14.32 8.79
N ARG A 82 9.23 13.52 7.81
CA ARG A 82 7.80 13.32 7.49
C ARG A 82 7.02 12.76 8.67
N LEU A 83 7.57 11.75 9.35
CA LEU A 83 6.97 11.16 10.55
C LEU A 83 6.97 12.13 11.73
N ASN A 84 7.92 13.07 11.79
CA ASN A 84 7.91 14.13 12.79
C ASN A 84 6.84 15.19 12.52
N GLY A 85 6.36 15.33 11.28
CA GLY A 85 5.20 16.14 10.93
C GLY A 85 3.86 15.48 11.27
N CYS A 86 3.80 14.15 11.33
CA CYS A 86 2.56 13.41 11.59
C CYS A 86 2.12 13.46 13.07
N GLU A 87 0.82 13.29 13.32
CA GLU A 87 0.29 13.18 14.67
C GLU A 87 0.65 11.84 15.33
N LEU A 88 0.68 11.83 16.65
CA LEU A 88 1.04 10.64 17.41
C LEU A 88 0.08 9.48 17.14
N ASP A 89 -1.21 9.77 16.95
CA ASP A 89 -2.21 8.77 16.62
C ASP A 89 -1.98 8.17 15.23
N THR A 90 -1.71 9.00 14.22
CA THR A 90 -1.32 8.57 12.86
C THR A 90 -0.08 7.67 12.89
N LEU A 91 0.92 8.00 13.70
CA LEU A 91 2.11 7.16 13.85
C LEU A 91 1.79 5.77 14.43
N ARG A 92 0.82 5.68 15.35
CA ARG A 92 0.37 4.39 15.88
C ARG A 92 -0.40 3.61 14.82
N GLU A 93 -1.26 4.28 14.06
CA GLU A 93 -2.00 3.66 12.97
C GLU A 93 -1.08 3.09 11.90
N ILE A 94 -0.03 3.83 11.50
CA ILE A 94 0.99 3.34 10.56
C ILE A 94 1.58 2.00 11.04
N VAL A 95 2.00 1.93 12.31
CA VAL A 95 2.60 0.70 12.87
C VAL A 95 1.60 -0.46 12.91
N LEU A 96 0.34 -0.18 13.25
CA LEU A 96 -0.71 -1.19 13.33
C LEU A 96 -1.15 -1.69 11.96
N ALA A 97 -1.28 -0.80 10.98
CA ALA A 97 -1.63 -1.11 9.59
C ALA A 97 -0.58 -2.02 8.95
N ASN A 98 0.71 -1.79 9.24
CA ASN A 98 1.81 -2.62 8.75
C ASN A 98 2.03 -3.91 9.57
N GLY A 99 1.27 -4.13 10.64
CA GLY A 99 1.40 -5.32 11.49
C GLY A 99 2.76 -5.46 12.21
N TRP A 100 3.55 -4.39 12.30
CA TRP A 100 4.89 -4.41 12.90
C TRP A 100 4.89 -4.61 14.42
N ASP A 101 3.75 -4.39 15.07
CA ASP A 101 3.61 -4.56 16.51
C ASP A 101 2.38 -5.44 16.82
N PRO A 102 2.52 -6.78 16.70
CA PRO A 102 1.43 -7.71 16.97
C PRO A 102 0.95 -7.65 18.44
N ALA A 103 1.82 -7.21 19.34
CA ALA A 103 1.50 -7.03 20.76
C ALA A 103 0.82 -5.69 21.07
N LYS A 104 0.61 -4.80 20.08
CA LYS A 104 -0.01 -3.47 20.21
C LYS A 104 0.59 -2.61 21.35
N LYS A 105 1.86 -2.83 21.69
CA LYS A 105 2.66 -2.03 22.63
C LYS A 105 2.72 -0.57 22.23
N VAL A 106 2.70 -0.26 20.93
CA VAL A 106 2.76 1.11 20.39
C VAL A 106 1.56 1.97 20.81
N ARG A 107 0.39 1.37 21.09
CA ARG A 107 -0.74 2.10 21.70
C ARG A 107 -0.44 2.67 23.08
N LYS A 108 0.43 2.01 23.85
CA LYS A 108 0.84 2.44 25.19
C LYS A 108 1.94 3.51 25.16
N TRP A 109 2.56 3.75 24.00
CA TRP A 109 3.64 4.72 23.90
C TRP A 109 3.07 6.13 23.80
N LYS A 110 3.50 6.99 24.73
CA LYS A 110 3.15 8.42 24.76
C LYS A 110 4.23 9.29 24.09
N THR A 111 5.38 8.71 23.80
CA THR A 111 6.53 9.45 23.25
C THR A 111 6.57 9.31 21.74
N LYS A 112 6.30 10.41 21.04
CA LYS A 112 6.35 10.48 19.57
C LYS A 112 7.68 9.98 19.01
N HIS A 113 8.80 10.50 19.53
CA HIS A 113 10.14 10.13 19.08
C HIS A 113 10.42 8.62 19.16
N LYS A 114 9.86 7.93 20.17
CA LYS A 114 10.01 6.49 20.34
C LYS A 114 9.30 5.71 19.22
N ILE A 115 8.11 6.16 18.83
CA ILE A 115 7.33 5.55 17.74
C ILE A 115 8.03 5.79 16.40
N VAL A 116 8.49 7.02 16.16
CA VAL A 116 9.23 7.38 14.94
C VAL A 116 10.50 6.53 14.80
N ALA A 117 11.32 6.44 15.86
CA ALA A 117 12.53 5.62 15.83
C ALA A 117 12.23 4.14 15.55
N TYR A 118 11.14 3.60 16.12
CA TYR A 118 10.71 2.23 15.89
C TYR A 118 10.29 1.97 14.44
N ILE A 119 9.55 2.92 13.84
CA ILE A 119 9.13 2.86 12.43
C ILE A 119 10.38 2.81 11.54
N VAL A 120 11.29 3.77 11.70
CA VAL A 120 12.51 3.85 10.87
C VAL A 120 13.37 2.58 11.01
N ASP A 121 13.58 2.09 12.23
CA ASP A 121 14.33 0.84 12.48
C ASP A 121 13.67 -0.38 11.82
N THR A 122 12.33 -0.49 11.92
CA THR A 122 11.59 -1.61 11.34
C THR A 122 11.64 -1.58 9.82
N VAL A 123 11.43 -0.41 9.21
CA VAL A 123 11.52 -0.22 7.76
C VAL A 123 12.93 -0.52 7.26
N SER A 124 13.95 -0.01 7.95
CA SER A 124 15.35 -0.28 7.61
C SER A 124 15.65 -1.79 7.64
N LYS A 125 15.21 -2.51 8.67
CA LYS A 125 15.35 -3.97 8.76
C LYS A 125 14.61 -4.71 7.65
N GLN A 126 13.41 -4.27 7.28
CA GLN A 126 12.64 -4.85 6.17
C GLN A 126 13.35 -4.64 4.83
N MET A 127 13.86 -3.43 4.58
CA MET A 127 14.62 -3.11 3.36
C MET A 127 15.94 -3.88 3.28
N SER A 128 16.68 -4.00 4.38
CA SER A 128 17.91 -4.80 4.43
C SER A 128 17.64 -6.28 4.17
N LYS A 129 16.52 -6.83 4.69
CA LYS A 129 16.11 -8.21 4.40
C LYS A 129 15.73 -8.37 2.94
N GLY A 130 14.98 -7.44 2.35
CA GLY A 130 14.63 -7.47 0.93
C GLY A 130 15.84 -7.45 0.01
N LYS A 131 16.88 -6.69 0.37
CA LYS A 131 18.16 -6.65 -0.36
C LYS A 131 18.89 -7.99 -0.36
N ALA A 132 18.81 -8.75 0.73
CA ALA A 132 19.49 -10.04 0.87
C ALA A 132 18.88 -11.18 0.04
N PHE A 133 17.69 -10.99 -0.55
CA PHE A 133 17.06 -11.96 -1.46
C PHE A 133 17.25 -11.61 -2.94
N LEU A 134 17.94 -10.50 -3.24
CA LEU A 134 18.21 -10.01 -4.59
C LEU A 134 19.69 -10.19 -5.02
N ASP A 135 20.49 -10.91 -4.22
CA ASP A 135 21.86 -11.33 -4.56
C ASP A 135 21.89 -12.81 -5.01
#